data_AF-A0A950AKR6-F1
#
_entry.id   AF-A0A950AKR6-F1
#
_cell.length_a   1.000
_cell.length_b   1.000
_cell.length_c   1.000
_cell.angle_alpha   90.00
_cell.angle_beta   90.00
_cell.angle_gamma   90.00
#
_symmetry.space_group_name_H-M   'P 1'
#
loop_
_entity.id
_entity.type
_entity.pdbx_description
1 polymer ?
#
loop_
_entity_poly.entity_id
_entity_poly.type
_entity_poly.pdbx_seq_one_letter_code
_entity_poly.pdbx_strand_id
1 'polypeptide(L)'
;MTRTKTPPAQDTSGGAPSAPGHAAADLFERLAAPFAAEEVRTRHGPRGDLRYITARTARRRLNEVVGPFGWWCRIEPADRWVRCALMIVLPDGRTITREALGGYPNMPEEEDRVKGGDSDAFKRACVLFGIGEYLYGDDPAEPAEPRPTSNGDGRGEPRNVPRDRISFSNSREFFGWLKDNGHLGLAEEIGDREDFPTKIIHWSPEQIDLATVEILARAGRR
;
A
#
# COMPACT_ATOMS: atom_id res chain seq x y z
N MET A 1 17.23 24.54 77.03
CA MET A 1 18.04 23.84 76.02
C MET A 1 17.12 23.10 75.09
N THR A 2 16.94 23.66 73.91
CA THR A 2 16.07 23.26 72.80
C THR A 2 16.70 22.13 71.99
N ARG A 3 15.89 21.19 71.49
CA ARG A 3 16.22 20.45 70.26
C ARG A 3 14.98 20.32 69.38
N THR A 4 14.89 21.20 68.40
CA THR A 4 13.97 21.18 67.27
C THR A 4 14.44 20.13 66.26
N LYS A 5 13.53 19.30 65.77
CA LYS A 5 13.78 18.25 64.77
C LYS A 5 13.60 18.83 63.37
N THR A 6 14.68 18.85 62.57
CA THR A 6 14.69 19.29 61.17
C THR A 6 14.05 18.24 60.25
N PRO A 7 13.19 18.61 59.27
CA PRO A 7 12.70 17.69 58.24
C PRO A 7 13.70 17.57 57.07
N PRO A 8 13.73 16.44 56.33
CA PRO A 8 14.66 16.25 55.23
C PRO A 8 14.27 17.09 54.00
N ALA A 9 15.30 17.59 53.31
CA ALA A 9 15.18 18.36 52.09
C ALA A 9 14.61 17.50 50.95
N GLN A 10 13.61 18.03 50.25
CA GLN A 10 13.13 17.49 48.99
C GLN A 10 14.14 17.86 47.90
N ASP A 11 14.68 16.83 47.24
CA ASP A 11 15.53 16.97 46.07
C ASP A 11 14.64 17.32 44.86
N THR A 12 14.48 18.60 44.59
CA THR A 12 13.84 19.09 43.37
C THR A 12 14.89 19.17 42.27
N SER A 13 15.17 18.05 41.61
CA SER A 13 15.88 18.06 40.33
C SER A 13 14.94 18.60 39.25
N GLY A 14 14.81 19.93 39.20
CA GLY A 14 14.17 20.64 38.10
C GLY A 14 15.00 20.43 36.83
N GLY A 15 14.51 19.57 35.93
CA GLY A 15 15.08 19.44 34.60
C GLY A 15 15.05 20.79 33.89
N ALA A 16 16.20 21.22 33.37
CA ALA A 16 16.30 22.44 32.59
C ALA A 16 15.32 22.39 31.40
N PRO A 17 14.64 23.51 31.06
CA PRO A 17 13.78 23.55 29.89
C PRO A 17 14.64 23.29 28.66
N SER A 18 14.34 22.19 27.96
CA SER A 18 14.96 21.84 26.68
C SER A 18 14.84 23.01 25.72
N ALA A 19 15.96 23.45 25.13
CA ALA A 19 15.97 24.55 24.17
C ALA A 19 14.98 24.25 23.02
N PRO A 20 14.24 25.25 22.51
CA PRO A 20 13.11 25.04 21.60
C PRO A 20 13.47 24.27 20.31
N GLY A 21 14.72 24.33 19.87
CA GLY A 21 15.20 23.54 18.72
C GLY A 21 15.34 22.03 18.97
N HIS A 22 15.63 21.60 20.20
CA HIS A 22 15.79 20.18 20.54
C HIS A 22 14.42 19.48 20.67
N ALA A 23 13.42 20.16 21.21
CA ALA A 23 12.07 19.61 21.35
C ALA A 23 11.39 19.37 19.99
N ALA A 24 11.64 20.25 19.00
CA ALA A 24 11.14 20.06 17.64
C ALA A 24 11.88 18.94 16.90
N ALA A 25 13.20 18.80 17.11
CA ALA A 25 13.96 17.69 16.54
C ALA A 25 13.50 16.34 17.10
N ASP A 26 13.34 16.24 18.44
CA ASP A 26 12.79 15.06 19.11
C ASP A 26 11.38 14.70 18.60
N LEU A 27 10.54 15.70 18.33
CA LEU A 27 9.21 15.48 17.74
C LEU A 27 9.29 14.75 16.39
N PHE A 28 10.10 15.26 15.46
CA PHE A 28 10.19 14.67 14.12
C PHE A 28 10.89 13.31 14.14
N GLU A 29 11.86 13.11 15.05
CA GLU A 29 12.48 11.80 15.28
C GLU A 29 11.43 10.77 15.72
N ARG A 30 10.59 11.13 16.70
CA ARG A 30 9.49 10.26 17.17
C ARG A 30 8.44 9.99 16.09
N LEU A 31 8.12 10.98 15.25
CA LEU A 31 7.24 10.78 14.10
C LEU A 31 7.86 9.82 13.06
N ALA A 32 9.16 9.96 12.80
CA ALA A 32 9.90 9.16 11.82
C ALA A 32 10.32 7.76 12.31
N ALA A 33 10.21 7.47 13.61
CA ALA A 33 10.61 6.20 14.19
C ALA A 33 10.05 4.99 13.41
N PRO A 34 10.84 3.91 13.19
CA PRO A 34 10.35 2.72 12.51
C PRO A 34 9.08 2.14 13.15
N PHE A 35 8.30 1.43 12.35
CA PHE A 35 7.11 0.71 12.83
C PHE A 35 7.49 -0.72 13.19
N ALA A 36 6.74 -1.34 14.09
CA ALA A 36 6.90 -2.76 14.36
C ALA A 36 6.59 -3.56 13.08
N ALA A 37 7.25 -4.72 12.90
CA ALA A 37 7.16 -5.48 11.66
C ALA A 37 5.70 -5.88 11.32
N GLU A 38 4.90 -6.19 12.33
CA GLU A 38 3.48 -6.52 12.25
C GLU A 38 2.58 -5.34 11.85
N GLU A 39 3.04 -4.11 12.02
CA GLU A 39 2.32 -2.90 11.60
C GLU A 39 2.61 -2.53 10.14
N VAL A 40 3.70 -3.06 9.58
CA VAL A 40 4.10 -2.90 8.19
C VAL A 40 3.48 -4.03 7.36
N ARG A 41 2.73 -3.64 6.33
CA ARG A 41 2.12 -4.57 5.38
C ARG A 41 2.93 -4.64 4.11
N THR A 42 2.89 -5.78 3.46
CA THR A 42 3.50 -5.99 2.14
C THR A 42 2.40 -6.30 1.14
N ARG A 43 2.40 -5.57 0.02
CA ARG A 43 1.60 -5.91 -1.15
C ARG A 43 2.54 -6.41 -2.24
N HIS A 44 2.41 -7.68 -2.57
CA HIS A 44 3.13 -8.31 -3.66
C HIS A 44 2.64 -7.75 -5.00
N GLY A 45 3.55 -7.14 -5.76
CA GLY A 45 3.26 -6.60 -7.10
C GLY A 45 4.14 -7.22 -8.18
N PRO A 46 3.79 -7.06 -9.46
CA PRO A 46 4.63 -7.50 -10.58
C PRO A 46 5.93 -6.70 -10.72
N ARG A 47 6.03 -5.53 -10.08
CA ARG A 47 7.23 -4.65 -10.08
C ARG A 47 8.00 -4.71 -8.76
N GLY A 48 7.87 -5.81 -8.04
CA GLY A 48 8.39 -5.96 -6.69
C GLY A 48 7.34 -5.77 -5.60
N ASP A 49 7.80 -5.92 -4.37
CA ASP A 49 6.97 -5.84 -3.18
C ASP A 49 6.87 -4.40 -2.70
N LEU A 50 5.64 -3.93 -2.47
CA LEU A 50 5.38 -2.62 -1.90
C LEU A 50 5.12 -2.77 -0.41
N ARG A 51 6.01 -2.21 0.42
CA ARG A 51 5.81 -2.13 1.86
C ARG A 51 5.06 -0.84 2.21
N TYR A 52 4.09 -0.92 3.11
CA TYR A 52 3.27 0.23 3.49
C TYR A 52 2.65 0.05 4.87
N ILE A 53 2.31 1.17 5.51
CA ILE A 53 1.47 1.20 6.70
C ILE A 53 0.02 1.55 6.34
N THR A 54 -0.92 1.19 7.22
CA THR A 54 -2.32 1.62 7.05
C THR A 54 -2.51 3.06 7.51
N ALA A 55 -3.57 3.73 7.02
CA ALA A 55 -3.96 5.04 7.53
C ALA A 55 -4.27 5.02 9.05
N ARG A 56 -4.74 3.89 9.59
CA ARG A 56 -4.96 3.73 11.05
C ARG A 56 -3.64 3.75 11.82
N THR A 57 -2.62 3.09 11.29
CA THR A 57 -1.27 3.06 11.86
C THR A 57 -0.65 4.46 11.88
N ALA A 58 -0.70 5.18 10.75
CA ALA A 58 -0.22 6.56 10.66
C ALA A 58 -0.96 7.50 11.64
N ARG A 59 -2.29 7.38 11.72
CA ARG A 59 -3.11 8.16 12.66
C ARG A 59 -2.77 7.87 14.12
N ARG A 60 -2.50 6.61 14.48
CA ARG A 60 -2.05 6.24 15.83
C ARG A 60 -0.73 6.91 16.17
N ARG A 61 0.25 6.89 15.25
CA ARG A 61 1.53 7.57 15.46
C ARG A 61 1.34 9.06 15.72
N LEU A 62 0.50 9.74 14.95
CA LEU A 62 0.17 11.15 15.20
C LEU A 62 -0.41 11.34 16.61
N ASN A 63 -1.44 10.56 16.97
CA ASN A 63 -2.06 10.65 18.29
C ASN A 63 -1.08 10.37 19.44
N GLU A 64 -0.16 9.41 19.26
CA GLU A 64 0.83 9.03 20.27
C GLU A 64 1.93 10.10 20.43
N VAL A 65 2.31 10.79 19.34
CA VAL A 65 3.44 11.73 19.34
C VAL A 65 3.02 13.18 19.63
N VAL A 66 1.98 13.68 18.95
CA VAL A 66 1.49 15.06 19.08
C VAL A 66 0.18 15.18 19.87
N GLY A 67 -0.45 14.06 20.22
CA GLY A 67 -1.76 14.04 20.86
C GLY A 67 -2.92 14.20 19.86
N PRO A 68 -4.14 13.74 20.20
CA PRO A 68 -5.29 13.80 19.30
C PRO A 68 -5.76 15.23 18.95
N PHE A 69 -5.35 16.23 19.74
CA PHE A 69 -5.63 17.64 19.48
C PHE A 69 -4.45 18.39 18.84
N GLY A 70 -3.31 17.72 18.63
CA GLY A 70 -2.09 18.32 18.09
C GLY A 70 -1.97 18.23 16.57
N TRP A 71 -2.99 17.72 15.88
CA TRP A 71 -2.99 17.63 14.42
C TRP A 71 -4.41 17.68 13.83
N TRP A 72 -4.47 18.08 12.56
CA TRP A 72 -5.69 18.06 11.74
C TRP A 72 -5.33 17.74 10.30
N CYS A 73 -6.26 17.16 9.55
CA CYS A 73 -6.14 17.07 8.11
C CYS A 73 -7.39 17.59 7.40
N ARG A 74 -7.19 18.23 6.25
CA ARG A 74 -8.26 18.54 5.30
C ARG A 74 -8.10 17.66 4.08
N ILE A 75 -9.21 17.05 3.65
CA ILE A 75 -9.29 16.25 2.44
C ILE A 75 -10.04 17.05 1.39
N GLU A 76 -9.41 17.25 0.23
CA GLU A 76 -9.93 18.01 -0.89
C GLU A 76 -9.94 17.10 -2.14
N PRO A 77 -11.09 16.50 -2.50
CA PRO A 77 -11.18 15.66 -3.69
C PRO A 77 -11.07 16.49 -4.97
N ALA A 78 -10.44 15.92 -5.98
CA ALA A 78 -10.43 16.40 -7.36
C ALA A 78 -10.74 15.25 -8.32
N ASP A 79 -10.78 15.49 -9.64
CA ASP A 79 -11.20 14.50 -10.63
C ASP A 79 -10.33 13.24 -10.68
N ARG A 80 -9.01 13.38 -10.50
CA ARG A 80 -8.04 12.29 -10.68
C ARG A 80 -7.21 11.98 -9.44
N TRP A 81 -7.34 12.79 -8.41
CA TRP A 81 -6.54 12.73 -7.21
C TRP A 81 -7.31 13.31 -6.04
N VAL A 82 -6.82 13.05 -4.84
CA VAL A 82 -7.29 13.66 -3.59
C VAL A 82 -6.12 14.39 -2.97
N ARG A 83 -6.28 15.65 -2.56
CA ARG A 83 -5.27 16.35 -1.77
C ARG A 83 -5.57 16.16 -0.29
N CYS A 84 -4.54 15.87 0.48
CA CYS A 84 -4.57 15.96 1.93
C CYS A 84 -3.62 17.07 2.39
N ALA A 85 -4.15 18.06 3.10
CA ALA A 85 -3.36 19.04 3.84
C ALA A 85 -3.31 18.61 5.30
N LEU A 86 -2.15 18.16 5.78
CA LEU A 86 -1.93 17.72 7.16
C LEU A 86 -1.19 18.82 7.93
N MET A 87 -1.79 19.26 9.03
CA MET A 87 -1.25 20.27 9.93
C MET A 87 -0.88 19.65 11.28
N ILE A 88 0.28 20.02 11.82
CA ILE A 88 0.76 19.61 13.15
C ILE A 88 1.07 20.85 14.00
N VAL A 89 0.67 20.85 15.27
CA VAL A 89 1.08 21.82 16.28
C VAL A 89 2.41 21.39 16.88
N LEU A 90 3.39 22.27 16.86
CA LEU A 90 4.69 22.07 17.49
C LEU A 90 4.63 22.32 19.00
N PRO A 91 5.61 21.81 19.79
CA PRO A 91 5.68 22.06 21.22
C PRO A 91 5.72 23.55 21.61
N ASP A 92 6.17 24.42 20.71
CA ASP A 92 6.21 25.88 20.92
C ASP A 92 4.91 26.61 20.49
N GLY A 93 3.89 25.85 20.10
CA GLY A 93 2.58 26.36 19.69
C GLY A 93 2.48 26.79 18.22
N ARG A 94 3.58 26.79 17.46
CA ARG A 94 3.52 27.06 16.01
C ARG A 94 2.86 25.89 15.27
N THR A 95 2.34 26.14 14.09
CA THR A 95 1.78 25.12 13.22
C THR A 95 2.60 24.95 11.94
N ILE A 96 2.71 23.70 11.48
CA ILE A 96 3.29 23.36 10.17
C ILE A 96 2.25 22.58 9.39
N THR A 97 2.00 22.99 8.15
CA THR A 97 1.14 22.27 7.20
C THR A 97 1.97 21.73 6.05
N ARG A 98 1.77 20.46 5.71
CA ARG A 98 2.33 19.83 4.49
C ARG A 98 1.22 19.17 3.71
N GLU A 99 1.33 19.22 2.39
CA GLU A 99 0.27 18.75 1.49
C GLU A 99 0.79 17.66 0.55
N ALA A 100 -0.02 16.63 0.34
CA ALA A 100 0.28 15.58 -0.62
C ALA A 100 -0.95 15.17 -1.42
N LEU A 101 -0.72 14.65 -2.62
CA LEU A 101 -1.76 14.10 -3.48
C LEU A 101 -1.78 12.58 -3.37
N GLY A 102 -2.94 12.00 -3.16
CA GLY A 102 -3.23 10.57 -3.27
C GLY A 102 -3.95 10.24 -4.57
N GLY A 103 -3.72 9.04 -5.10
CA GLY A 103 -4.38 8.55 -6.30
C GLY A 103 -5.64 7.76 -5.97
N TYR A 104 -6.68 7.90 -6.79
CA TYR A 104 -7.81 6.98 -6.71
C TYR A 104 -7.40 5.59 -7.19
N PRO A 105 -7.61 4.53 -6.39
CA PRO A 105 -7.40 3.17 -6.86
C PRO A 105 -8.43 2.80 -7.93
N ASN A 106 -8.07 1.88 -8.80
CA ASN A 106 -9.00 1.34 -9.80
C ASN A 106 -9.90 0.28 -9.14
N MET A 107 -10.92 0.74 -8.42
CA MET A 107 -11.95 -0.09 -7.79
C MET A 107 -13.29 0.06 -8.52
N PRO A 108 -14.12 -1.00 -8.61
CA PRO A 108 -15.43 -0.94 -9.26
C PRO A 108 -16.39 0.02 -8.56
N GLU A 109 -16.39 -0.02 -7.22
CA GLU A 109 -17.28 0.76 -6.37
C GLU A 109 -16.69 2.14 -6.12
N GLU A 110 -17.46 3.18 -6.43
CA GLU A 110 -17.03 4.57 -6.24
C GLU A 110 -16.70 4.88 -4.78
N GLU A 111 -17.46 4.33 -3.84
CA GLU A 111 -17.23 4.53 -2.40
C GLU A 111 -15.85 4.00 -1.97
N ASP A 112 -15.47 2.81 -2.43
CA ASP A 112 -14.17 2.21 -2.11
C ASP A 112 -13.02 2.93 -2.83
N ARG A 113 -13.29 3.44 -4.04
CA ARG A 113 -12.37 4.32 -4.75
C ARG A 113 -12.09 5.59 -3.96
N VAL A 114 -13.12 6.29 -3.48
CA VAL A 114 -12.98 7.54 -2.71
C VAL A 114 -12.23 7.28 -1.40
N LYS A 115 -12.66 6.29 -0.60
CA LYS A 115 -11.98 5.92 0.66
C LYS A 115 -10.52 5.55 0.45
N GLY A 116 -10.22 4.87 -0.66
CA GLY A 116 -8.87 4.53 -1.07
C GLY A 116 -8.01 5.76 -1.36
N GLY A 117 -8.55 6.71 -2.15
CA GLY A 117 -7.89 7.97 -2.46
C GLY A 117 -7.60 8.83 -1.23
N ASP A 118 -8.59 8.98 -0.34
CA ASP A 118 -8.44 9.72 0.92
C ASP A 118 -7.35 9.11 1.80
N SER A 119 -7.37 7.78 1.95
CA SER A 119 -6.37 7.05 2.73
C SER A 119 -4.98 7.17 2.12
N ASP A 120 -4.86 7.18 0.80
CA ASP A 120 -3.59 7.34 0.11
C ASP A 120 -3.03 8.76 0.30
N ALA A 121 -3.86 9.79 0.09
CA ALA A 121 -3.48 11.19 0.28
C ALA A 121 -3.04 11.46 1.72
N PHE A 122 -3.79 10.96 2.70
CA PHE A 122 -3.45 11.10 4.11
C PHE A 122 -2.10 10.45 4.47
N LYS A 123 -1.87 9.20 4.03
CA LYS A 123 -0.59 8.52 4.28
C LYS A 123 0.57 9.26 3.62
N ARG A 124 0.38 9.78 2.41
CA ARG A 124 1.43 10.54 1.69
C ARG A 124 1.72 11.88 2.37
N ALA A 125 0.71 12.54 2.95
CA ALA A 125 0.94 13.74 3.75
C ALA A 125 1.69 13.43 5.05
N CYS A 126 1.42 12.26 5.68
CA CYS A 126 2.15 11.78 6.85
C CYS A 126 3.64 11.54 6.56
N VAL A 127 3.96 11.00 5.38
CA VAL A 127 5.36 10.77 4.94
C VAL A 127 6.15 12.06 4.92
N LEU A 128 5.53 13.18 4.53
CA LEU A 128 6.21 14.47 4.56
C LEU A 128 6.63 14.91 5.98
N PHE A 129 6.08 14.31 7.03
CA PHE A 129 6.51 14.53 8.42
C PHE A 129 7.42 13.40 8.95
N GLY A 130 7.92 12.53 8.06
CA GLY A 130 8.79 11.38 8.38
C GLY A 130 8.04 10.08 8.65
N ILE A 131 6.72 10.11 8.82
CA ILE A 131 5.94 8.94 9.23
C ILE A 131 5.92 7.90 8.11
N GLY A 132 6.67 6.81 8.30
CA GLY A 132 6.78 5.73 7.32
C GLY A 132 7.56 6.13 6.06
N GLU A 133 8.33 7.22 6.10
CA GLU A 133 9.16 7.67 4.98
C GLU A 133 10.20 6.62 4.58
N TYR A 134 10.78 5.90 5.55
CA TYR A 134 11.74 4.82 5.29
C TYR A 134 11.15 3.66 4.44
N LEU A 135 9.83 3.57 4.32
CA LEU A 135 9.16 2.59 3.46
C LEU A 135 9.12 3.00 1.97
N TYR A 136 9.48 4.26 1.67
CA TYR A 136 9.54 4.83 0.32
C TYR A 136 10.96 4.85 -0.27
N GLY A 137 11.93 4.23 0.41
CA GLY A 137 13.35 4.33 0.06
C GLY A 137 13.74 3.82 -1.33
N ASP A 138 14.83 4.39 -1.84
CA ASP A 138 15.57 3.99 -3.04
C ASP A 138 16.54 2.81 -2.80
N ASP A 139 16.42 2.11 -1.66
CA ASP A 139 17.17 0.88 -1.46
C ASP A 139 16.87 -0.04 -2.65
N PRO A 140 17.91 -0.53 -3.36
CA PRO A 140 17.70 -1.37 -4.53
C PRO A 140 16.76 -2.47 -4.10
N ALA A 141 15.62 -2.58 -4.78
CA ALA A 141 14.64 -3.62 -4.51
C ALA A 141 15.43 -4.89 -4.29
N GLU A 142 15.47 -5.41 -3.04
CA GLU A 142 16.15 -6.66 -2.77
C GLU A 142 15.66 -7.61 -3.86
N PRO A 143 16.56 -8.24 -4.63
CA PRO A 143 16.16 -9.04 -5.77
C PRO A 143 15.13 -9.99 -5.24
N ALA A 144 13.88 -9.81 -5.68
CA ALA A 144 12.75 -10.49 -5.10
C ALA A 144 13.13 -11.96 -5.08
N GLU A 145 13.22 -12.55 -3.89
CA GLU A 145 13.44 -14.00 -3.81
C GLU A 145 12.40 -14.61 -4.74
N PRO A 146 12.81 -15.51 -5.65
CA PRO A 146 11.90 -16.07 -6.63
C PRO A 146 10.69 -16.56 -5.86
N ARG A 147 9.55 -15.86 -6.04
CA ARG A 147 8.34 -16.18 -5.28
C ARG A 147 8.12 -17.67 -5.51
N PRO A 148 7.92 -18.48 -4.45
CA PRO A 148 7.38 -19.80 -4.68
C PRO A 148 6.12 -19.56 -5.48
N THR A 149 6.11 -20.04 -6.72
CA THR A 149 4.90 -20.09 -7.53
C THR A 149 3.87 -20.72 -6.63
N SER A 150 2.84 -19.98 -6.25
CA SER A 150 1.78 -20.53 -5.40
C SER A 150 1.03 -21.54 -6.25
N ASN A 151 1.58 -22.74 -6.32
CA ASN A 151 0.79 -23.94 -6.51
C ASN A 151 -0.16 -23.96 -5.32
N GLY A 152 -1.45 -23.95 -5.65
CA GLY A 152 -2.51 -23.41 -4.82
C GLY A 152 -2.62 -24.00 -3.43
N ASP A 153 -3.03 -23.16 -2.49
CA ASP A 153 -3.75 -23.60 -1.30
C ASP A 153 -5.19 -23.08 -1.39
N GLY A 154 -6.09 -24.06 -1.54
CA GLY A 154 -7.47 -23.85 -1.94
C GLY A 154 -8.43 -23.54 -0.80
N ARG A 155 -9.54 -22.91 -1.19
CA ARG A 155 -10.86 -23.14 -0.60
C ARG A 155 -11.89 -23.07 -1.72
N GLY A 156 -12.37 -24.24 -2.13
CA GLY A 156 -13.38 -24.43 -3.16
C GLY A 156 -13.28 -25.86 -3.68
N GLU A 157 -14.37 -26.60 -3.59
CA GLU A 157 -14.59 -28.02 -3.87
C GLU A 157 -13.75 -28.70 -4.97
N PRO A 158 -13.56 -30.04 -4.90
CA PRO A 158 -12.74 -30.77 -5.85
C PRO A 158 -13.41 -30.80 -7.23
N ARG A 159 -13.09 -29.83 -8.09
CA ARG A 159 -13.25 -30.01 -9.53
C ARG A 159 -12.12 -30.93 -9.99
N ASN A 160 -12.50 -32.14 -10.34
CA ASN A 160 -11.67 -33.11 -11.03
C ASN A 160 -11.22 -32.52 -12.38
N VAL A 161 -10.08 -31.83 -12.42
CA VAL A 161 -9.45 -31.35 -13.65
C VAL A 161 -8.04 -31.93 -13.75
N PRO A 162 -7.69 -32.62 -14.85
CA PRO A 162 -6.36 -33.13 -15.11
C PRO A 162 -5.26 -32.05 -14.98
N ARG A 163 -4.10 -32.44 -14.44
CA ARG A 163 -2.98 -31.58 -13.95
C ARG A 163 -2.09 -30.98 -15.04
N ASP A 164 -2.53 -30.97 -16.29
CA ASP A 164 -1.74 -30.65 -17.49
C ASP A 164 -2.24 -29.40 -18.23
N ARG A 165 -3.18 -28.64 -17.64
CA ARG A 165 -3.81 -27.50 -18.30
C ARG A 165 -3.32 -26.16 -17.77
N ILE A 166 -2.72 -25.35 -18.64
CA ILE A 166 -2.52 -23.91 -18.40
C ILE A 166 -3.91 -23.29 -18.20
N SER A 167 -4.11 -22.58 -17.10
CA SER A 167 -5.36 -21.87 -16.78
C SER A 167 -5.02 -20.45 -16.35
N PHE A 168 -5.90 -19.51 -16.69
CA PHE A 168 -5.71 -18.09 -16.42
C PHE A 168 -6.82 -17.59 -15.52
N SER A 169 -6.46 -16.83 -14.49
CA SER A 169 -7.41 -16.35 -13.49
C SER A 169 -8.29 -15.20 -14.02
N ASN A 170 -7.85 -14.54 -15.10
CA ASN A 170 -8.55 -13.44 -15.76
C ASN A 170 -7.98 -13.18 -17.17
N SER A 171 -8.71 -12.38 -17.96
CA SER A 171 -8.36 -12.03 -19.34
C SER A 171 -7.06 -11.22 -19.47
N ARG A 172 -6.57 -10.60 -18.39
CA ARG A 172 -5.29 -9.85 -18.38
C ARG A 172 -4.09 -10.80 -18.30
N GLU A 173 -4.18 -11.85 -17.49
CA GLU A 173 -3.18 -12.91 -17.43
C GLU A 173 -3.09 -13.66 -18.75
N PHE A 174 -4.25 -14.03 -19.31
CA PHE A 174 -4.31 -14.64 -20.64
C PHE A 174 -3.68 -13.76 -21.72
N PHE A 175 -4.02 -12.47 -21.75
CA PHE A 175 -3.45 -11.52 -22.71
C PHE A 175 -1.92 -11.37 -22.56
N GLY A 176 -1.41 -11.36 -21.33
CA GLY A 176 0.03 -11.35 -21.07
C GLY A 176 0.71 -12.59 -21.66
N TRP A 177 0.17 -13.77 -21.38
CA TRP A 177 0.66 -15.03 -21.93
C TRP A 177 0.64 -15.07 -23.46
N LEU A 178 -0.44 -14.59 -24.09
CA LEU A 178 -0.53 -14.50 -25.55
C LEU A 178 0.59 -13.65 -26.15
N LYS A 179 0.91 -12.53 -25.50
CA LYS A 179 1.98 -11.62 -25.95
C LYS A 179 3.34 -12.27 -25.80
N ASP A 180 3.61 -12.88 -24.65
CA ASP A 180 4.91 -13.47 -24.33
C ASP A 180 5.23 -14.69 -25.20
N ASN A 181 4.20 -15.41 -25.68
CA ASN A 181 4.35 -16.59 -26.53
C ASN A 181 4.06 -16.34 -28.02
N GLY A 182 3.79 -15.08 -28.41
CA GLY A 182 3.50 -14.73 -29.81
C GLY A 182 2.21 -15.35 -30.35
N HIS A 183 1.22 -15.57 -29.50
CA HIS A 183 -0.06 -16.21 -29.83
C HIS A 183 -1.22 -15.22 -30.05
N LEU A 184 -0.98 -13.92 -30.01
CA LEU A 184 -2.02 -12.89 -30.21
C LEU A 184 -2.82 -13.10 -31.50
N GLY A 185 -2.15 -13.34 -32.63
CA GLY A 185 -2.84 -13.58 -33.90
C GLY A 185 -3.65 -14.88 -33.94
N LEU A 186 -3.20 -15.93 -33.22
CA LEU A 186 -3.97 -17.17 -33.10
C LEU A 186 -5.21 -16.97 -32.23
N ALA A 187 -5.11 -16.18 -31.16
CA ALA A 187 -6.26 -15.85 -30.34
C ALA A 187 -7.28 -15.01 -31.12
N GLU A 188 -6.85 -14.01 -31.88
CA GLU A 188 -7.75 -13.22 -32.73
C GLU A 188 -8.49 -14.10 -33.75
N GLU A 189 -7.78 -15.01 -34.43
CA GLU A 189 -8.39 -15.97 -35.37
C GLU A 189 -9.43 -16.89 -34.70
N ILE A 190 -9.12 -17.42 -33.52
CA ILE A 190 -10.05 -18.26 -32.76
C ILE A 190 -11.26 -17.46 -32.29
N GLY A 191 -11.04 -16.24 -31.81
CA GLY A 191 -12.10 -15.35 -31.34
C GLY A 191 -13.10 -15.00 -32.44
N ASP A 192 -12.59 -14.67 -33.63
CA ASP A 192 -13.44 -14.38 -34.79
C ASP A 192 -14.25 -15.61 -35.24
N ARG A 193 -13.66 -16.81 -35.16
CA ARG A 193 -14.32 -18.05 -35.58
C ARG A 193 -15.41 -18.51 -34.61
N GLU A 194 -15.18 -18.35 -33.32
CA GLU A 194 -16.10 -18.78 -32.25
C GLU A 194 -17.07 -17.67 -31.80
N ASP A 195 -17.11 -16.54 -32.50
CA ASP A 195 -17.96 -15.36 -32.21
C ASP A 195 -17.74 -14.79 -30.80
N PHE A 196 -16.47 -14.69 -30.38
CA PHE A 196 -16.09 -14.11 -29.09
C PHE A 196 -16.13 -12.57 -29.15
N PRO A 197 -16.19 -11.88 -27.99
CA PRO A 197 -16.07 -10.43 -27.96
C PRO A 197 -14.81 -9.94 -28.66
N THR A 198 -14.92 -8.88 -29.47
CA THR A 198 -13.80 -8.35 -30.28
C THR A 198 -12.53 -8.03 -29.50
N LYS A 199 -12.66 -7.64 -28.22
CA LYS A 199 -11.51 -7.37 -27.36
C LYS A 199 -11.29 -8.56 -26.41
N ILE A 200 -10.09 -9.15 -26.47
CA ILE A 200 -9.66 -10.28 -25.62
C ILE A 200 -9.84 -10.00 -24.12
N ILE A 201 -9.70 -8.74 -23.70
CA ILE A 201 -9.94 -8.33 -22.30
C ILE A 201 -11.39 -8.50 -21.82
N HIS A 202 -12.33 -8.78 -22.72
CA HIS A 202 -13.75 -9.02 -22.43
C HIS A 202 -14.14 -10.49 -22.56
N TRP A 203 -13.18 -11.39 -22.82
CA TRP A 203 -13.45 -12.81 -22.91
C TRP A 203 -13.74 -13.41 -21.53
N SER A 204 -14.73 -14.29 -21.47
CA SER A 204 -15.07 -15.04 -20.26
C SER A 204 -14.00 -16.09 -19.95
N PRO A 205 -13.93 -16.58 -18.70
CA PRO A 205 -13.02 -17.67 -18.33
C PRO A 205 -13.17 -18.91 -19.22
N GLU A 206 -14.40 -19.27 -19.62
CA GLU A 206 -14.69 -20.41 -20.48
C GLU A 206 -14.15 -20.20 -21.90
N GLN A 207 -14.26 -18.98 -22.44
CA GLN A 207 -13.73 -18.60 -23.74
C GLN A 207 -12.20 -18.62 -23.75
N ILE A 208 -11.58 -18.14 -22.67
CA ILE A 208 -10.14 -18.21 -22.46
C ILE A 208 -9.66 -19.66 -22.41
N ASP A 209 -10.35 -20.52 -21.68
CA ASP A 209 -10.00 -21.94 -21.55
C ASP A 209 -10.12 -22.68 -22.88
N LEU A 210 -11.11 -22.35 -23.71
CA LEU A 210 -11.30 -22.92 -25.04
C LEU A 210 -10.16 -22.49 -25.98
N ALA A 211 -9.89 -21.19 -26.04
CA ALA A 211 -8.83 -20.65 -26.88
C ALA A 211 -7.45 -21.17 -26.47
N THR A 212 -7.18 -21.30 -25.17
CA THR A 212 -5.91 -21.81 -24.65
C THR A 212 -5.63 -23.23 -25.13
N VAL A 213 -6.63 -24.12 -25.06
CA VAL A 213 -6.49 -25.50 -25.53
C VAL A 213 -6.17 -25.56 -27.02
N GLU A 214 -6.88 -24.77 -27.82
CA GLU A 214 -6.67 -24.76 -29.26
C GLU A 214 -5.31 -24.16 -29.64
N ILE A 215 -4.88 -23.08 -28.98
CA ILE A 215 -3.56 -22.48 -29.20
C ILE A 215 -2.47 -23.51 -28.90
N LEU A 216 -2.55 -24.22 -27.77
CA LEU A 216 -1.57 -25.25 -27.42
C LEU A 216 -1.57 -26.42 -28.42
N ALA A 217 -2.75 -26.85 -28.87
CA ALA A 217 -2.90 -27.89 -29.87
C ALA A 217 -2.35 -27.49 -31.26
N ARG A 218 -2.32 -26.20 -31.59
CA ARG A 218 -1.76 -25.66 -32.84
C ARG A 218 -0.27 -25.36 -32.71
N ALA A 219 0.19 -24.85 -31.56
CA ALA A 219 1.58 -24.52 -31.28
C ALA A 219 2.46 -25.79 -31.18
N GLY A 220 1.93 -26.90 -30.65
CA GLY A 220 2.63 -28.19 -30.57
C GLY A 220 2.69 -29.00 -31.87
N ARG A 221 2.15 -28.49 -32.99
CA ARG A 221 2.20 -29.14 -34.32
C ARG A 221 3.22 -28.49 -35.28
N ARG A 222 4.08 -27.60 -34.79
CA ARG A 222 5.17 -26.98 -35.55
C ARG A 222 6.52 -27.59 -35.20
#